data_AF-G0TT11-F1
#
_entry.id   AF-G0TT11-F1
#
_cell.length_a   1.000
_cell.length_b   1.000
_cell.length_c   1.000
_cell.angle_alpha   90.00
_cell.angle_beta   90.00
_cell.angle_gamma   90.00
#
_symmetry.space_group_name_H-M   'P 1'
#
loop_
_entity.id
_entity.type
_entity.pdbx_description
1 polymer ?
#
loop_
_entity_poly.entity_id
_entity_poly.type
_entity_poly.pdbx_seq_one_letter_code
_entity_poly.pdbx_strand_id
1 'polypeptide(L)'
;GLLQLGYANRQKGETRMNETSSRSHAIIQITISQQYDSLDMKDVESVALLVDLAGSERQSKTESSGLAFEEAKKINQSLLMLGRALNSFSDRKGNDGFISLRASKLTRLLSESFGGNSKTWMLATVSPTAYNLTETKSTLEYAQNATAIKNKAKVNKTAKKAEIEEIKKYITFLQTRVDEGAANVAELDSQISATQQGEIVGLQRELFDGCDSSLDIKLSAALEARHKLMLSLRCLLAEIDDERSEVPPLVCFTGTCKTSLVNVPFGSFETTTMVVECFHADGPPPLLVCQIYVHLTEENCVTVVVHPRELLHLPDFVTGGAQVSMWFEGHSSSSVKTPVVEPCGGNPKFSLSQTYVFGPLTDDLKRFFEMDVLNFQVEGFIAGFSHDAPRSPPAAE
;
A
#
# COMPACT_ATOMS: atom_id res chain seq x y z
N GLY A 1 -39.74 -21.78 -20.67
CA GLY A 1 -38.37 -21.49 -21.19
C GLY A 1 -38.29 -20.09 -21.80
N LEU A 2 -37.09 -19.56 -22.05
CA LEU A 2 -36.87 -18.19 -22.56
C LEU A 2 -37.63 -17.89 -23.86
N LEU A 3 -37.73 -18.88 -24.77
CA LEU A 3 -38.51 -18.74 -26.01
C LEU A 3 -40.00 -18.52 -25.76
N GLN A 4 -40.60 -19.26 -24.83
CA GLN A 4 -42.02 -19.09 -24.46
C GLN A 4 -42.27 -17.72 -23.81
N LEU A 5 -41.32 -17.23 -23.01
CA LEU A 5 -41.40 -15.90 -22.42
C LEU A 5 -41.31 -14.80 -23.49
N GLY A 6 -40.38 -14.94 -24.44
CA GLY A 6 -40.27 -14.02 -25.58
C GLY A 6 -41.54 -13.99 -26.43
N TYR A 7 -42.12 -15.17 -26.72
CA TYR A 7 -43.37 -15.28 -27.46
C TYR A 7 -44.55 -14.66 -26.70
N ALA A 8 -44.68 -14.93 -25.39
CA ALA A 8 -45.71 -14.33 -24.54
C ALA A 8 -45.57 -12.80 -24.44
N ASN A 9 -44.34 -12.27 -24.43
CA ASN A 9 -44.10 -10.83 -24.43
C ASN A 9 -44.47 -10.18 -25.78
N ARG A 10 -44.24 -10.88 -26.91
CA ARG A 10 -44.76 -10.46 -28.23
C ARG A 10 -46.29 -10.40 -28.22
N GLN A 11 -46.95 -11.42 -27.65
CA GLN A 11 -48.42 -11.48 -27.54
C GLN A 11 -49.01 -10.41 -26.61
N LYS A 12 -48.34 -10.05 -25.49
CA LYS A 12 -48.82 -8.99 -24.58
C LYS A 12 -48.72 -7.58 -25.18
N GLY A 13 -47.82 -7.37 -26.16
CA GLY A 13 -47.78 -6.15 -26.95
C GLY A 13 -48.97 -5.99 -27.91
N GLU A 14 -49.75 -7.05 -28.13
CA GLU A 14 -50.87 -7.12 -29.07
C GLU A 14 -52.20 -6.61 -28.47
N THR A 15 -52.33 -6.64 -27.14
CA THR A 15 -53.60 -6.30 -26.46
C THR A 15 -53.77 -4.81 -26.20
N ARG A 16 -54.29 -4.07 -27.19
CA ARG A 16 -55.33 -3.03 -26.98
C ARG A 16 -55.90 -2.39 -28.24
N MET A 17 -55.28 -2.51 -29.42
CA MET A 17 -55.88 -1.91 -30.64
C MET A 17 -55.35 -2.36 -32.00
N ASN A 18 -54.39 -3.28 -32.12
CA ASN A 18 -53.82 -3.66 -33.42
C ASN A 18 -53.39 -5.13 -33.41
N GLU A 19 -53.65 -5.82 -34.52
CA GLU A 19 -53.04 -7.10 -34.86
C GLU A 19 -51.54 -6.84 -35.15
N THR A 20 -50.73 -6.74 -34.09
CA THR A 20 -49.34 -6.26 -34.11
C THR A 20 -48.33 -7.37 -34.46
N SER A 21 -48.76 -8.64 -34.45
CA SER A 21 -47.92 -9.78 -34.80
C SER A 21 -47.44 -9.76 -36.26
N SER A 22 -48.25 -9.26 -37.19
CA SER A 22 -47.89 -9.01 -38.60
C SER A 22 -47.01 -7.76 -38.80
N ARG A 23 -46.91 -6.90 -37.78
CA ARG A 23 -46.28 -5.58 -37.86
C ARG A 23 -44.99 -5.47 -37.05
N SER A 24 -44.39 -6.56 -36.62
CA SER A 24 -43.12 -6.53 -35.87
C SER A 24 -42.13 -7.57 -36.38
N HIS A 25 -40.84 -7.22 -36.35
CA HIS A 25 -39.75 -8.16 -36.61
C HIS A 25 -39.33 -8.80 -35.30
N ALA A 26 -39.17 -10.12 -35.27
CA ALA A 26 -38.59 -10.84 -34.14
C ALA A 26 -37.22 -11.41 -34.53
N ILE A 27 -36.22 -11.19 -33.69
CA ILE A 27 -34.86 -11.70 -33.90
C ILE A 27 -34.47 -12.51 -32.67
N ILE A 28 -34.09 -13.76 -32.88
CA ILE A 28 -33.51 -14.64 -31.88
C ILE A 28 -32.04 -14.83 -32.24
N GLN A 29 -31.16 -14.43 -31.34
CA GLN A 29 -29.72 -14.63 -31.48
C GLN A 29 -29.27 -15.75 -30.54
N ILE A 30 -28.60 -16.74 -31.11
CA ILE A 30 -28.01 -17.86 -30.38
C ILE A 30 -26.51 -17.80 -30.61
N THR A 31 -25.75 -17.49 -29.57
CA THR A 31 -24.29 -17.56 -29.59
C THR A 31 -23.85 -18.93 -29.09
N ILE A 32 -23.07 -19.64 -29.89
CA ILE A 32 -22.50 -20.94 -29.57
C ILE A 32 -21.00 -20.79 -29.55
N SER A 33 -20.41 -20.91 -28.36
CA SER A 33 -18.97 -20.93 -28.17
C SER A 33 -18.51 -22.38 -27.93
N GLN A 34 -17.42 -22.75 -28.60
CA GLN A 34 -16.72 -24.01 -28.37
C GLN A 34 -15.29 -23.69 -27.96
N GLN A 35 -14.96 -24.10 -26.74
CA GLN A 35 -13.64 -23.96 -26.17
C GLN A 35 -12.87 -25.27 -26.30
N TYR A 36 -11.58 -25.17 -26.59
CA TYR A 36 -10.70 -26.33 -26.65
C TYR A 36 -9.61 -26.19 -25.57
N ASP A 37 -9.36 -27.27 -24.83
CA ASP A 37 -8.27 -27.35 -23.83
C ASP A 37 -6.89 -27.63 -24.46
N SER A 38 -6.81 -27.59 -25.79
CA SER A 38 -5.55 -27.79 -26.53
C SER A 38 -5.00 -26.45 -27.00
N LEU A 39 -3.68 -26.27 -26.84
CA LEU A 39 -2.96 -25.13 -27.41
C LEU A 39 -2.91 -25.16 -28.95
N ASP A 40 -3.20 -26.29 -29.59
CA ASP A 40 -3.15 -26.40 -31.05
C ASP A 40 -4.44 -25.91 -31.70
N MET A 41 -5.57 -26.12 -31.02
CA MET A 41 -6.89 -25.72 -31.46
C MET A 41 -7.23 -24.32 -30.97
N LYS A 42 -7.84 -23.51 -31.85
CA LYS A 42 -8.36 -22.19 -31.46
C LYS A 42 -9.81 -22.36 -31.07
N ASP A 43 -10.21 -21.72 -29.98
CA ASP A 43 -11.61 -21.54 -29.64
C ASP A 43 -12.36 -20.94 -30.83
N VAL A 44 -13.59 -21.40 -31.01
CA VAL A 44 -14.46 -20.95 -32.09
C VAL A 44 -15.76 -20.45 -31.51
N GLU A 45 -16.28 -19.40 -32.14
CA GLU A 45 -17.58 -18.84 -31.80
C GLU A 45 -18.44 -18.74 -33.06
N SER A 46 -19.68 -19.15 -32.95
CA SER A 46 -20.66 -19.00 -34.02
C SER A 46 -21.90 -18.32 -33.48
N VAL A 47 -22.44 -17.41 -34.27
CA VAL A 47 -23.68 -16.69 -33.95
C VAL A 47 -24.71 -17.11 -34.98
N ALA A 48 -25.80 -17.73 -34.52
CA ALA A 48 -26.96 -18.03 -35.32
C ALA A 48 -28.05 -16.98 -35.07
N LEU A 49 -28.54 -16.37 -36.15
CA LEU A 49 -29.64 -15.41 -36.12
C LEU A 49 -30.86 -16.05 -36.78
N LEU A 50 -31.93 -16.22 -36.02
CA LEU A 50 -33.24 -16.60 -36.54
C LEU A 50 -34.10 -15.35 -36.57
N VAL A 51 -34.55 -14.96 -37.76
CA VAL A 51 -35.29 -13.72 -37.97
C VAL A 51 -36.66 -14.02 -38.57
N ASP A 52 -37.70 -13.62 -37.85
CA ASP A 52 -39.08 -13.60 -38.31
C ASP A 52 -39.43 -12.15 -38.67
N LEU A 53 -39.63 -11.92 -39.97
CA LEU A 53 -39.87 -10.57 -40.49
C LEU A 53 -41.36 -10.23 -40.38
N ALA A 54 -41.64 -8.94 -40.21
CA ALA A 54 -42.98 -8.39 -40.38
C ALA A 54 -43.51 -8.68 -41.80
N GLY A 55 -44.83 -8.67 -41.94
CA GLY A 55 -45.53 -8.88 -43.20
C GLY A 55 -45.01 -7.97 -44.31
N SER A 56 -44.78 -8.54 -45.49
CA SER A 56 -44.27 -7.83 -46.67
C SER A 56 -45.35 -7.10 -47.48
N GLU A 57 -46.62 -7.26 -47.08
CA GLU A 57 -47.77 -6.69 -47.77
C GLU A 57 -47.84 -5.17 -47.68
N ARG A 58 -48.42 -4.54 -48.72
CA ARG A 58 -48.53 -3.08 -48.78
C ARG A 58 -49.62 -2.55 -47.83
N GLN A 59 -49.27 -1.55 -47.03
CA GLN A 59 -50.15 -0.87 -46.07
C GLN A 59 -51.30 -0.04 -46.67
N SER A 60 -51.41 0.07 -48.00
CA SER A 60 -52.50 0.84 -48.65
C SER A 60 -53.91 0.26 -48.41
N LYS A 61 -54.04 -0.79 -47.59
CA LYS A 61 -55.30 -1.40 -47.18
C LYS A 61 -55.73 -1.10 -45.73
N THR A 62 -54.95 -0.31 -44.98
CA THR A 62 -55.22 -0.09 -43.53
C THR A 62 -55.36 1.39 -43.19
N GLU A 63 -56.58 1.83 -42.86
CA GLU A 63 -56.91 3.18 -42.40
C GLU A 63 -56.45 3.41 -40.94
N SER A 64 -55.14 3.50 -40.69
CA SER A 64 -54.61 3.83 -39.36
C SER A 64 -54.10 5.27 -39.31
N SER A 65 -54.57 6.07 -38.35
CA SER A 65 -54.14 7.46 -38.12
C SER A 65 -53.35 7.61 -36.81
N GLY A 66 -52.54 8.68 -36.69
CA GLY A 66 -51.81 9.02 -35.47
C GLY A 66 -50.53 8.20 -35.21
N LEU A 67 -50.26 7.84 -33.95
CA LEU A 67 -49.04 7.12 -33.53
C LEU A 67 -48.88 5.74 -34.20
N ALA A 68 -50.00 5.05 -34.46
CA ALA A 68 -50.01 3.78 -35.17
C ALA A 68 -49.50 3.92 -36.62
N PHE A 69 -49.76 5.07 -37.27
CA PHE A 69 -49.27 5.35 -38.63
C PHE A 69 -47.75 5.56 -38.66
N GLU A 70 -47.19 6.28 -37.68
CA GLU A 70 -45.74 6.49 -37.59
C GLU A 70 -44.96 5.20 -37.25
N GLU A 71 -45.56 4.31 -36.45
CA GLU A 71 -45.02 2.97 -36.21
C GLU A 71 -45.07 2.12 -37.50
N ALA A 72 -46.23 2.06 -38.14
CA ALA A 72 -46.47 1.37 -39.41
C ALA A 72 -45.47 1.82 -40.49
N LYS A 73 -45.18 3.12 -40.57
CA LYS A 73 -44.18 3.71 -41.47
C LYS A 73 -42.76 3.21 -41.19
N LYS A 74 -42.35 3.09 -39.92
CA LYS A 74 -41.02 2.59 -39.54
C LYS A 74 -40.83 1.11 -39.86
N ILE A 75 -41.89 0.31 -39.70
CA ILE A 75 -41.89 -1.12 -40.06
C ILE A 75 -41.68 -1.29 -41.56
N ASN A 76 -42.46 -0.57 -42.37
CA ASN A 76 -42.30 -0.56 -43.82
C ASN A 76 -40.95 0.01 -44.27
N GLN A 77 -40.44 1.02 -43.56
CA GLN A 77 -39.10 1.55 -43.83
C GLN A 77 -38.04 0.46 -43.68
N SER A 78 -38.11 -0.37 -42.63
CA SER A 78 -37.12 -1.45 -42.44
C SER A 78 -37.17 -2.52 -43.54
N LEU A 79 -38.36 -2.94 -43.99
CA LEU A 79 -38.53 -3.89 -45.10
C LEU A 79 -38.14 -3.28 -46.46
N LEU A 80 -38.44 -2.01 -46.68
CA LEU A 80 -38.03 -1.27 -47.88
C LEU A 80 -36.50 -1.15 -47.95
N MET A 81 -35.85 -0.81 -46.83
CA MET A 81 -34.39 -0.74 -46.77
C MET A 81 -33.75 -2.12 -46.96
N LEU A 82 -34.37 -3.18 -46.42
CA LEU A 82 -33.95 -4.55 -46.66
C LEU A 82 -34.02 -4.91 -48.15
N GLY A 83 -35.09 -4.49 -48.84
CA GLY A 83 -35.27 -4.79 -50.27
C GLY A 83 -34.29 -4.03 -51.16
N ARG A 84 -34.06 -2.78 -50.79
CA ARG A 84 -33.01 -1.94 -51.37
C ARG A 84 -31.64 -2.59 -51.19
N ALA A 85 -31.29 -3.01 -49.98
CA ALA A 85 -30.03 -3.72 -49.71
C ALA A 85 -29.92 -4.98 -50.59
N LEU A 86 -30.93 -5.84 -50.63
CA LEU A 86 -30.90 -7.03 -51.49
C LEU A 86 -30.63 -6.70 -52.96
N ASN A 87 -31.31 -5.67 -53.50
CA ASN A 87 -31.12 -5.25 -54.88
C ASN A 87 -29.71 -4.71 -55.14
N SER A 88 -29.16 -3.93 -54.20
CA SER A 88 -27.81 -3.33 -54.30
C SER A 88 -26.70 -4.37 -54.20
N PHE A 89 -26.87 -5.37 -53.34
CA PHE A 89 -25.89 -6.46 -53.15
C PHE A 89 -26.07 -7.61 -54.15
N SER A 90 -27.17 -7.63 -54.90
CA SER A 90 -27.33 -8.52 -56.05
C SER A 90 -26.63 -7.94 -57.28
N ASP A 91 -25.74 -8.70 -57.92
CA ASP A 91 -24.99 -8.31 -59.14
C ASP A 91 -25.88 -7.95 -60.37
N ARG A 92 -27.22 -7.94 -60.22
CA ARG A 92 -28.19 -7.76 -61.31
C ARG A 92 -28.49 -6.29 -61.63
N LYS A 93 -28.02 -5.31 -60.83
CA LYS A 93 -28.17 -3.87 -61.12
C LYS A 93 -26.96 -3.07 -60.62
N GLY A 94 -25.83 -3.18 -61.31
CA GLY A 94 -24.57 -2.49 -61.01
C GLY A 94 -24.58 -0.96 -61.16
N ASN A 95 -25.69 -0.27 -60.89
CA ASN A 95 -25.78 1.19 -60.99
C ASN A 95 -26.67 1.87 -59.94
N ASP A 96 -27.32 1.12 -59.04
CA ASP A 96 -27.98 1.71 -57.88
C ASP A 96 -26.92 1.95 -56.80
N GLY A 97 -26.62 3.22 -56.53
CA GLY A 97 -25.54 3.64 -55.63
C GLY A 97 -25.52 2.92 -54.28
N PHE A 98 -24.33 2.74 -53.72
CA PHE A 98 -24.09 2.01 -52.47
C PHE A 98 -25.13 2.34 -51.39
N ILE A 99 -25.95 1.35 -51.03
CA ILE A 99 -27.02 1.54 -50.05
C ILE A 99 -26.44 1.37 -48.66
N SER A 100 -26.51 2.45 -47.86
CA SER A 100 -26.09 2.42 -46.47
C SER A 100 -26.98 1.49 -45.64
N LEU A 101 -26.44 0.34 -45.23
CA LEU A 101 -27.08 -0.61 -44.30
C LEU A 101 -27.43 0.01 -42.94
N ARG A 102 -26.98 1.24 -42.66
CA ARG A 102 -27.33 2.02 -41.46
C ARG A 102 -28.72 2.68 -41.54
N ALA A 103 -29.37 2.68 -42.71
CA ALA A 103 -30.67 3.33 -42.91
C ALA A 103 -31.82 2.70 -42.10
N SER A 104 -31.68 1.46 -41.64
CA SER A 104 -32.61 0.83 -40.70
C SER A 104 -31.86 0.00 -39.64
N LYS A 105 -32.47 -0.16 -38.46
CA LYS A 105 -31.90 -1.02 -37.40
C LYS A 105 -31.79 -2.48 -37.85
N LEU A 106 -32.78 -2.96 -38.62
CA LEU A 106 -32.82 -4.33 -39.14
C LEU A 106 -31.65 -4.60 -40.09
N THR A 107 -31.45 -3.76 -41.10
CA THR A 107 -30.34 -3.89 -42.07
C THR A 107 -28.96 -3.76 -41.40
N ARG A 108 -28.88 -3.04 -40.27
CA ARG A 108 -27.65 -2.95 -39.48
C ARG A 108 -27.36 -4.25 -38.75
N LEU A 109 -28.36 -4.84 -38.09
CA LEU A 109 -28.24 -6.14 -37.42
C LEU A 109 -27.94 -7.27 -38.41
N LEU A 110 -28.52 -7.20 -39.61
CA LEU A 110 -28.34 -8.18 -40.67
C LEU A 110 -27.17 -7.87 -41.60
N SER A 111 -26.30 -6.90 -41.27
CA SER A 111 -25.28 -6.41 -42.19
C SER A 111 -24.33 -7.51 -42.69
N GLU A 112 -23.95 -8.45 -41.82
CA GLU A 112 -23.10 -9.58 -42.22
C GLU A 112 -23.78 -10.57 -43.18
N SER A 113 -25.11 -10.54 -43.27
CA SER A 113 -25.89 -11.38 -44.17
C SER A 113 -25.86 -10.91 -45.63
N PHE A 114 -25.36 -9.69 -45.90
CA PHE A 114 -25.24 -9.09 -47.23
C PHE A 114 -23.77 -8.98 -47.65
N GLY A 115 -23.23 -10.04 -48.26
CA GLY A 115 -21.84 -10.08 -48.74
C GLY A 115 -20.78 -10.19 -47.63
N GLY A 116 -21.20 -10.39 -46.38
CA GLY A 116 -20.33 -10.45 -45.20
C GLY A 116 -19.92 -11.87 -44.81
N ASN A 117 -19.51 -12.00 -43.54
CA ASN A 117 -19.08 -13.24 -42.93
C ASN A 117 -20.26 -14.02 -42.33
N SER A 118 -21.20 -14.46 -43.16
CA SER A 118 -22.37 -15.21 -42.69
C SER A 118 -22.81 -16.27 -43.70
N LYS A 119 -23.26 -17.42 -43.18
CA LYS A 119 -24.05 -18.37 -43.96
C LYS A 119 -25.51 -17.99 -43.80
N THR A 120 -26.10 -17.44 -44.86
CA THR A 120 -27.45 -16.86 -44.82
C THR A 120 -28.41 -17.71 -45.64
N TRP A 121 -29.57 -18.00 -45.05
CA TRP A 121 -30.69 -18.64 -45.72
C TRP A 121 -31.91 -17.73 -45.61
N MET A 122 -32.64 -17.61 -46.71
CA MET A 122 -33.92 -16.91 -46.74
C MET A 122 -35.02 -17.93 -47.01
N LEU A 123 -36.02 -17.96 -46.12
CA LEU A 123 -37.24 -18.74 -46.32
C LEU A 123 -38.35 -17.80 -46.81
N ALA A 124 -38.75 -17.94 -48.07
CA ALA A 124 -39.85 -17.19 -48.66
C ALA A 124 -41.16 -17.96 -48.45
N THR A 125 -42.03 -17.45 -47.59
CA THR A 125 -43.38 -18.02 -47.36
C THR A 125 -44.38 -17.35 -48.29
N VAL A 126 -45.17 -18.15 -49.01
CA VAL A 126 -46.13 -17.66 -50.01
C VAL A 126 -47.48 -18.34 -49.85
N SER A 127 -48.54 -17.66 -50.27
CA SER A 127 -49.90 -18.19 -50.24
C SER A 127 -50.29 -18.71 -51.63
N PRO A 128 -50.86 -19.91 -51.76
CA PRO A 128 -51.25 -20.46 -53.06
C PRO A 128 -52.55 -19.85 -53.62
N THR A 129 -53.19 -18.92 -52.92
CA THR A 129 -54.51 -18.38 -53.31
C THR A 129 -54.38 -17.29 -54.37
N ALA A 130 -55.31 -17.27 -55.34
CA ALA A 130 -55.33 -16.29 -56.42
C ALA A 130 -55.47 -14.84 -55.91
N TYR A 131 -56.15 -14.64 -54.77
CA TYR A 131 -56.27 -13.33 -54.12
C TYR A 131 -54.91 -12.73 -53.73
N ASN A 132 -53.94 -13.58 -53.37
CA ASN A 132 -52.60 -13.18 -52.94
C ASN A 132 -51.55 -13.25 -54.06
N LEU A 133 -51.97 -13.36 -55.33
CA LEU A 133 -51.06 -13.53 -56.47
C LEU A 133 -50.01 -12.40 -56.55
N THR A 134 -50.43 -11.15 -56.35
CA THR A 134 -49.55 -9.98 -56.43
C THR A 134 -48.47 -9.98 -55.35
N GLU A 135 -48.85 -10.32 -54.11
CA GLU A 135 -47.91 -10.41 -52.99
C GLU A 135 -46.99 -11.62 -53.15
N THR A 136 -47.52 -12.77 -53.56
CA THR A 136 -46.74 -13.98 -53.85
C THR A 136 -45.67 -13.72 -54.91
N LYS A 137 -46.04 -13.05 -56.01
CA LYS A 137 -45.07 -12.66 -57.05
C LYS A 137 -43.98 -11.75 -56.48
N SER A 138 -44.36 -10.75 -55.68
CA SER A 138 -43.41 -9.82 -55.06
C SER A 138 -42.42 -10.54 -54.12
N THR A 139 -42.91 -11.48 -53.30
CA THR A 139 -42.07 -12.29 -52.40
C THR A 139 -41.09 -13.18 -53.18
N LEU A 140 -41.52 -13.79 -54.29
CA LEU A 140 -40.66 -14.62 -55.14
C LEU A 140 -39.58 -13.80 -55.85
N GLU A 141 -39.90 -12.61 -56.35
CA GLU A 141 -38.90 -11.68 -56.92
C GLU A 141 -37.86 -11.28 -55.87
N TYR A 142 -38.31 -11.02 -54.63
CA TYR A 142 -37.43 -10.71 -53.51
C TYR A 142 -36.47 -11.86 -53.17
N ALA A 143 -37.00 -13.09 -53.13
CA ALA A 143 -36.22 -14.30 -52.90
C ALA A 143 -35.21 -14.53 -54.04
N GLN A 144 -35.62 -14.32 -55.29
CA GLN A 144 -34.74 -14.43 -56.45
C GLN A 144 -33.55 -13.47 -56.35
N ASN A 145 -33.76 -12.23 -55.92
CA ASN A 145 -32.67 -11.28 -55.73
C ASN A 145 -31.72 -11.70 -54.60
N ALA A 146 -32.27 -12.23 -53.50
CA ALA A 146 -31.47 -12.76 -52.40
C ALA A 146 -30.55 -13.92 -52.83
N THR A 147 -30.99 -14.80 -53.73
CA THR A 147 -30.14 -15.90 -54.23
C THR A 147 -28.90 -15.43 -55.01
N ALA A 148 -28.92 -14.20 -55.54
CA ALA A 148 -27.79 -13.65 -56.30
C ALA A 148 -26.66 -13.12 -55.40
N ILE A 149 -26.90 -12.99 -54.09
CA ILE A 149 -25.93 -12.44 -53.14
C ILE A 149 -24.93 -13.53 -52.74
N LYS A 150 -23.64 -13.20 -52.82
CA LYS A 150 -22.55 -14.11 -52.45
C LYS A 150 -21.88 -13.65 -51.16
N ASN A 151 -22.05 -14.43 -50.09
CA ASN A 151 -21.37 -14.20 -48.82
C ASN A 151 -20.00 -14.88 -48.76
N LYS A 152 -19.08 -14.31 -47.98
CA LYS A 152 -17.72 -14.83 -47.75
C LYS A 152 -17.59 -15.32 -46.32
N ALA A 153 -18.28 -16.41 -46.00
CA ALA A 153 -18.26 -17.03 -44.68
C ALA A 153 -16.86 -17.62 -44.35
N LYS A 154 -16.38 -17.32 -43.15
CA LYS A 154 -15.11 -17.74 -42.55
C LYS A 154 -15.38 -18.27 -41.14
N VAL A 155 -14.51 -19.14 -40.65
CA VAL A 155 -14.60 -19.64 -39.26
C VAL A 155 -14.12 -18.53 -38.33
N ASN A 156 -14.97 -18.10 -37.38
CA ASN A 156 -14.57 -17.13 -36.36
C ASN A 156 -13.72 -17.87 -35.33
N LYS A 157 -12.44 -17.51 -35.24
CA LYS A 157 -11.50 -18.06 -34.28
C LYS A 157 -11.17 -16.99 -33.26
N THR A 158 -11.38 -17.27 -31.98
CA THR A 158 -11.01 -16.36 -30.89
C THR A 158 -9.49 -16.35 -30.74
N ALA A 159 -8.90 -15.15 -30.66
CA ALA A 159 -7.47 -14.94 -30.87
C ALA A 159 -6.60 -15.20 -29.62
N LYS A 160 -6.85 -16.28 -28.87
CA LYS A 160 -6.00 -16.65 -27.71
C LYS A 160 -4.50 -16.74 -28.06
N LYS A 161 -4.16 -17.23 -29.26
CA LYS A 161 -2.75 -17.37 -29.70
C LYS A 161 -2.01 -16.03 -29.89
N ALA A 162 -2.68 -14.97 -30.33
CA ALA A 162 -2.00 -13.68 -30.53
C ALA A 162 -1.67 -13.04 -29.17
N GLU A 163 -2.64 -13.08 -28.25
CA GLU A 163 -2.47 -12.60 -26.88
C GLU A 163 -1.40 -13.41 -26.12
N ILE A 164 -1.40 -14.75 -26.25
CA ILE A 164 -0.39 -15.60 -25.59
C ILE A 164 1.03 -15.35 -26.14
N GLU A 165 1.19 -15.18 -27.45
CA GLU A 165 2.50 -14.88 -28.05
C GLU A 165 3.00 -13.49 -27.65
N GLU A 166 2.11 -12.51 -27.57
CA GLU A 166 2.44 -11.15 -27.11
C GLU A 166 2.82 -11.15 -25.62
N ILE A 167 2.07 -11.86 -24.79
CA ILE A 167 2.37 -12.04 -23.36
C ILE A 167 3.72 -12.75 -23.16
N LYS A 168 4.02 -13.81 -23.94
CA LYS A 168 5.32 -14.50 -23.88
C LYS A 168 6.48 -13.57 -24.24
N LYS A 169 6.34 -12.76 -25.29
CA LYS A 169 7.36 -11.75 -25.64
C LYS A 169 7.57 -10.75 -24.53
N TYR A 170 6.49 -10.32 -23.88
CA TYR A 170 6.55 -9.40 -22.74
C TYR A 170 7.26 -10.03 -21.54
N ILE A 171 6.99 -11.30 -21.24
CA ILE A 171 7.69 -12.05 -20.18
C ILE A 171 9.19 -12.13 -20.48
N THR A 172 9.59 -12.50 -21.69
CA THR A 172 11.02 -12.58 -22.05
C THR A 172 11.71 -11.22 -21.94
N PHE A 173 11.05 -10.14 -22.37
CA PHE A 173 11.58 -8.79 -22.27
C PHE A 173 11.76 -8.34 -20.81
N LEU A 174 10.77 -8.61 -19.96
CA LEU A 174 10.84 -8.28 -18.54
C LEU A 174 11.93 -9.07 -17.82
N GLN A 175 12.09 -10.36 -18.14
CA GLN A 175 13.16 -11.19 -17.58
C GLN A 175 14.54 -10.62 -17.89
N THR A 176 14.79 -10.24 -19.16
CA THR A 176 16.06 -9.60 -19.53
C THR A 176 16.33 -8.31 -18.74
N ARG A 177 15.31 -7.46 -18.53
CA ARG A 177 15.48 -6.24 -17.73
C ARG A 177 15.74 -6.50 -16.25
N VAL A 178 15.17 -7.57 -15.70
CA VAL A 178 15.44 -8.00 -14.33
C VAL A 178 16.87 -8.50 -14.21
N ASP A 179 17.35 -9.29 -15.17
CA ASP A 179 18.72 -9.81 -15.17
C ASP A 179 19.75 -8.67 -15.33
N GLU A 180 19.50 -7.73 -16.24
CA GLU A 180 20.33 -6.51 -16.40
C GLU A 180 20.32 -5.66 -15.12
N GLY A 181 19.15 -5.47 -14.51
CA GLY A 181 19.01 -4.77 -13.24
C GLY A 181 19.79 -5.45 -12.11
N ALA A 182 19.69 -6.78 -12.00
CA ALA A 182 20.41 -7.56 -11.00
C ALA A 182 21.93 -7.48 -11.20
N ALA A 183 22.42 -7.50 -12.45
CA ALA A 183 23.83 -7.33 -12.75
C ALA A 183 24.34 -5.93 -12.33
N ASN A 184 23.58 -4.87 -12.63
CA ASN A 184 23.93 -3.51 -12.23
C ASN A 184 23.95 -3.36 -10.70
N VAL A 185 22.97 -3.95 -9.99
CA VAL A 185 22.93 -3.93 -8.52
C VAL A 185 24.15 -4.64 -7.94
N ALA A 186 24.51 -5.82 -8.46
CA ALA A 186 25.69 -6.55 -8.01
C ALA A 186 27.00 -5.77 -8.25
N GLU A 187 27.11 -5.06 -9.37
CA GLU A 187 28.26 -4.21 -9.67
C GLU A 187 28.34 -2.99 -8.73
N LEU A 188 27.21 -2.32 -8.47
CA LEU A 188 27.13 -1.23 -7.51
C LEU A 188 27.45 -1.68 -6.08
N ASP A 189 26.95 -2.83 -5.63
CA ASP A 189 27.26 -3.39 -4.31
C ASP A 189 28.76 -3.70 -4.17
N SER A 190 29.41 -4.18 -5.24
CA SER A 190 30.86 -4.38 -5.26
C SER A 190 31.63 -3.06 -5.16
N GLN A 191 31.17 -2.00 -5.84
CA GLN A 191 31.81 -0.67 -5.77
C GLN A 191 31.61 -0.01 -4.41
N ILE A 192 30.41 -0.13 -3.82
CA ILE A 192 30.11 0.36 -2.47
C ILE A 192 31.01 -0.36 -1.46
N SER A 193 31.11 -1.68 -1.52
CA SER A 193 31.95 -2.46 -0.61
C SER A 193 33.43 -2.04 -0.72
N ALA A 194 33.95 -1.88 -1.94
CA ALA A 194 35.33 -1.43 -2.16
C ALA A 194 35.59 -0.01 -1.62
N THR A 195 34.63 0.91 -1.81
CA THR A 195 34.74 2.30 -1.34
C THR A 195 34.67 2.36 0.18
N GLN A 196 33.70 1.68 0.79
CA GLN A 196 33.56 1.58 2.25
C GLN A 196 34.81 0.97 2.89
N GLN A 197 35.39 -0.06 2.29
CA GLN A 197 36.60 -0.69 2.81
C GLN A 197 37.83 0.22 2.68
N GLY A 198 37.91 1.02 1.61
CA GLY A 198 38.92 2.07 1.45
C GLY A 198 38.78 3.19 2.49
N GLU A 199 37.56 3.68 2.73
CA GLU A 199 37.27 4.70 3.75
C GLU A 199 37.56 4.19 5.17
N ILE A 200 37.17 2.96 5.49
CA ILE A 200 37.47 2.33 6.79
C ILE A 200 38.98 2.25 7.00
N VAL A 201 39.75 1.79 6.00
CA VAL A 201 41.21 1.70 6.10
C VAL A 201 41.84 3.10 6.22
N GLY A 202 41.32 4.09 5.50
CA GLY A 202 41.76 5.49 5.59
C GLY A 202 41.53 6.08 6.98
N LEU A 203 40.31 5.94 7.51
CA LEU A 203 39.95 6.40 8.86
C LEU A 203 40.74 5.66 9.94
N GLN A 204 40.96 4.35 9.79
CA GLN A 204 41.80 3.57 10.69
C GLN A 204 43.25 4.08 10.71
N ARG A 205 43.80 4.45 9.54
CA ARG A 205 45.15 5.00 9.44
C ARG A 205 45.25 6.39 10.07
N GLU A 206 44.29 7.27 9.82
CA GLU A 206 44.25 8.60 10.45
C GLU A 206 44.11 8.50 11.98
N LEU A 207 43.31 7.55 12.46
CA LEU A 207 43.17 7.27 13.90
C LEU A 207 44.48 6.74 14.50
N PHE A 208 45.18 5.86 13.77
CA PHE A 208 46.45 5.27 14.22
C PHE A 208 47.58 6.31 14.25
N ASP A 209 47.72 7.12 13.20
CA ASP A 209 48.77 8.14 13.11
C ASP A 209 48.50 9.33 14.07
N GLY A 210 47.24 9.60 14.42
CA GLY A 210 46.84 10.69 15.32
C GLY A 210 46.97 10.40 16.82
N CYS A 211 46.83 9.14 17.26
CA CYS A 211 46.71 8.82 18.69
C CYS A 211 48.01 8.40 19.38
N ASP A 212 48.95 7.73 18.70
CA ASP A 212 49.94 6.93 19.45
C ASP A 212 51.19 7.70 19.87
N SER A 213 51.65 8.70 19.11
CA SER A 213 52.92 9.38 19.42
C SER A 213 52.76 10.67 20.22
N SER A 214 51.84 11.55 19.82
CA SER A 214 51.68 12.83 20.53
C SER A 214 50.89 12.69 21.83
N LEU A 215 49.96 11.75 21.93
CA LEU A 215 49.09 11.64 23.10
C LEU A 215 49.81 10.91 24.23
N ASP A 216 50.52 9.81 23.95
CA ASP A 216 51.31 9.07 24.94
C ASP A 216 52.50 9.86 25.48
N ILE A 217 53.14 10.69 24.66
CA ILE A 217 54.20 11.60 25.14
C ILE A 217 53.62 12.67 26.06
N LYS A 218 52.46 13.24 25.72
CA LYS A 218 51.77 14.22 26.58
C LYS A 218 51.23 13.58 27.85
N LEU A 219 50.72 12.36 27.77
CA LEU A 219 50.17 11.59 28.87
C LEU A 219 51.28 11.15 29.83
N SER A 220 52.41 10.65 29.34
CA SER A 220 53.57 10.29 30.17
C SER A 220 54.17 11.52 30.87
N ALA A 221 54.36 12.63 30.15
CA ALA A 221 54.83 13.88 30.74
C ALA A 221 53.84 14.44 31.78
N ALA A 222 52.53 14.35 31.52
CA ALA A 222 51.50 14.77 32.48
C ALA A 222 51.43 13.84 33.70
N LEU A 223 51.64 12.52 33.53
CA LEU A 223 51.68 11.54 34.61
C LEU A 223 52.91 11.75 35.50
N GLU A 224 54.08 12.04 34.94
CA GLU A 224 55.28 12.39 35.70
C GLU A 224 55.10 13.70 36.46
N ALA A 225 54.56 14.73 35.81
CA ALA A 225 54.25 16.01 36.45
C ALA A 225 53.24 15.81 37.60
N ARG A 226 52.19 15.01 37.39
CA ARG A 226 51.20 14.65 38.42
C ARG A 226 51.83 13.88 39.57
N HIS A 227 52.73 12.94 39.30
CA HIS A 227 53.41 12.17 40.34
C HIS A 227 54.30 13.08 41.22
N LYS A 228 55.00 14.02 40.58
CA LYS A 228 55.81 15.02 41.28
C LYS A 228 54.97 15.97 42.13
N LEU A 229 53.81 16.39 41.59
CA LEU A 229 52.82 17.18 42.33
C LEU A 229 52.24 16.39 43.49
N MET A 230 51.87 15.12 43.32
CA MET A 230 51.37 14.26 44.40
C MET A 230 52.43 14.04 45.50
N LEU A 231 53.71 13.90 45.15
CA LEU A 231 54.79 13.83 46.14
C LEU A 231 54.91 15.14 46.93
N SER A 232 54.87 16.28 46.24
CA SER A 232 54.85 17.60 46.88
C SER A 232 53.61 17.80 47.75
N LEU A 233 52.45 17.34 47.30
CA LEU A 233 51.17 17.46 47.99
C LEU A 233 51.09 16.46 49.15
N ARG A 234 51.77 15.31 49.07
CA ARG A 234 51.92 14.35 50.19
C ARG A 234 52.88 14.87 51.25
N CYS A 235 53.91 15.60 50.86
CA CYS A 235 54.76 16.33 51.80
C CYS A 235 53.98 17.47 52.47
N LEU A 236 53.22 18.26 51.70
CA LEU A 236 52.35 19.32 52.23
C LEU A 236 51.17 18.79 53.06
N LEU A 237 50.56 17.66 52.69
CA LEU A 237 49.49 17.04 53.46
C LEU A 237 50.02 16.40 54.75
N ALA A 238 51.25 15.88 54.76
CA ALA A 238 51.92 15.48 56.00
C ALA A 238 52.19 16.68 56.94
N GLU A 239 52.18 17.91 56.41
CA GLU A 239 52.24 19.16 57.18
C GLU A 239 50.85 19.73 57.52
N ILE A 240 49.78 19.29 56.84
CA ILE A 240 48.40 19.80 56.97
C ILE A 240 47.47 18.79 57.65
N ASP A 241 47.97 17.62 58.08
CA ASP A 241 47.26 16.58 58.85
C ASP A 241 46.82 17.02 60.26
N ASP A 242 46.73 18.34 60.50
CA ASP A 242 46.16 18.94 61.70
C ASP A 242 44.76 19.53 61.51
N GLU A 243 44.25 19.80 60.28
CA GLU A 243 42.88 20.37 60.14
C GLU A 243 42.09 19.88 58.90
N ARG A 244 41.20 18.91 59.16
CA ARG A 244 39.87 18.57 58.55
C ARG A 244 39.46 19.06 57.14
N SER A 245 38.97 18.08 56.35
CA SER A 245 37.67 17.97 55.59
C SER A 245 37.25 19.14 54.65
N GLU A 246 36.84 18.99 53.37
CA GLU A 246 36.08 17.97 52.63
C GLU A 246 36.45 18.05 51.13
N VAL A 247 36.51 16.91 50.42
CA VAL A 247 36.78 16.83 48.98
C VAL A 247 35.46 16.49 48.25
N PRO A 248 35.13 17.10 47.08
CA PRO A 248 33.90 16.78 46.35
C PRO A 248 33.90 15.32 45.85
N PRO A 249 32.72 14.66 45.80
CA PRO A 249 32.61 13.25 45.44
C PRO A 249 32.95 13.03 43.95
N LEU A 250 33.78 12.02 43.69
CA LEU A 250 34.21 11.64 42.34
C LEU A 250 33.12 10.84 41.63
N VAL A 251 32.70 11.29 40.43
CA VAL A 251 31.81 10.53 39.54
C VAL A 251 32.57 9.34 38.96
N CYS A 252 32.02 8.14 39.08
CA CYS A 252 32.66 6.89 38.64
C CYS A 252 31.97 6.21 37.46
N PHE A 253 30.70 6.52 37.20
CA PHE A 253 30.05 6.16 35.94
C PHE A 253 28.96 7.18 35.60
N THR A 254 28.66 7.26 34.30
CA THR A 254 27.51 7.98 33.77
C THR A 254 26.85 7.13 32.70
N GLY A 255 25.52 7.12 32.68
CA GLY A 255 24.73 6.43 31.67
C GLY A 255 23.42 7.15 31.39
N THR A 256 22.85 6.89 30.22
CA THR A 256 21.64 7.58 29.75
C THR A 256 20.56 6.60 29.34
N CYS A 257 19.30 7.01 29.48
CA CYS A 257 18.15 6.28 28.94
C CYS A 257 17.04 7.25 28.53
N LYS A 258 16.15 6.82 27.64
CA LYS A 258 15.01 7.61 27.15
C LYS A 258 13.73 6.78 27.17
N THR A 259 12.59 7.44 27.22
CA THR A 259 11.27 6.80 27.06
C THR A 259 10.27 7.74 26.39
N SER A 260 9.35 7.15 25.64
CA SER A 260 8.14 7.80 25.16
C SER A 260 7.04 7.78 26.23
N LEU A 261 5.99 8.59 25.99
CA LEU A 261 4.81 8.68 26.86
C LEU A 261 3.56 8.08 26.21
N VAL A 262 3.70 7.44 25.05
CA VAL A 262 2.58 6.90 24.25
C VAL A 262 1.71 5.90 24.99
N ASN A 263 2.33 5.10 25.86
CA ASN A 263 1.63 4.06 26.61
C ASN A 263 1.07 4.54 27.94
N VAL A 264 1.37 5.78 28.35
CA VAL A 264 0.94 6.32 29.66
C VAL A 264 -0.50 6.80 29.55
N PRO A 265 -1.48 6.10 30.14
CA PRO A 265 -2.88 6.49 30.01
C PRO A 265 -3.14 7.75 30.83
N PHE A 266 -3.85 8.72 30.24
CA PHE A 266 -4.25 9.94 30.93
C PHE A 266 -5.02 9.63 32.22
N GLY A 267 -4.59 10.22 33.33
CA GLY A 267 -5.20 10.05 34.64
C GLY A 267 -4.77 8.79 35.40
N SER A 268 -3.73 8.07 34.95
CA SER A 268 -3.17 6.92 35.65
C SER A 268 -1.64 6.95 35.71
N PHE A 269 -1.08 6.31 36.75
CA PHE A 269 0.37 6.14 36.88
C PHE A 269 0.80 4.91 36.09
N GLU A 270 1.78 5.08 35.20
CA GLU A 270 2.49 3.98 34.57
C GLU A 270 3.89 3.86 35.18
N THR A 271 4.34 2.62 35.43
CA THR A 271 5.70 2.35 35.92
C THR A 271 6.55 1.83 34.78
N THR A 272 7.52 2.62 34.36
CA THR A 272 8.46 2.30 33.27
C THR A 272 9.81 1.91 33.85
N THR A 273 10.34 0.77 33.44
CA THR A 273 11.70 0.32 33.79
C THR A 273 12.60 0.48 32.58
N MET A 274 13.66 1.29 32.69
CA MET A 274 14.53 1.65 31.58
C MET A 274 15.95 1.11 31.83
N VAL A 275 16.58 0.59 30.79
CA VAL A 275 17.98 0.17 30.84
C VAL A 275 18.86 1.40 30.71
N VAL A 276 19.75 1.61 31.68
CA VAL A 276 20.74 2.69 31.66
C VAL A 276 21.97 2.18 30.91
N GLU A 277 22.22 2.76 29.73
CA GLU A 277 23.38 2.38 28.93
C GLU A 277 24.65 2.96 29.55
N CYS A 278 25.47 2.10 30.15
CA CYS A 278 26.77 2.46 30.72
C CYS A 278 27.89 1.80 29.88
N PHE A 279 28.80 2.60 29.35
CA PHE A 279 30.01 2.07 28.70
C PHE A 279 31.02 1.67 29.78
N HIS A 280 31.52 0.42 29.73
CA HIS A 280 32.59 -0.14 30.58
C HIS A 280 32.22 -0.65 31.99
N ALA A 281 30.96 -1.01 32.26
CA ALA A 281 30.61 -1.71 33.50
C ALA A 281 30.59 -3.23 33.28
N ASP A 282 31.46 -3.98 33.99
CA ASP A 282 31.35 -5.45 34.07
C ASP A 282 30.13 -5.81 34.94
N GLY A 283 29.08 -6.39 34.34
CA GLY A 283 27.86 -6.81 35.04
C GLY A 283 26.55 -6.48 34.29
N PRO A 284 25.37 -6.83 34.84
CA PRO A 284 24.10 -6.41 34.27
C PRO A 284 23.96 -4.89 34.30
N PRO A 285 23.42 -4.25 33.25
CA PRO A 285 23.28 -2.81 33.20
C PRO A 285 22.30 -2.33 34.29
N PRO A 286 22.52 -1.13 34.88
CA PRO A 286 21.61 -0.57 35.85
C PRO A 286 20.21 -0.35 35.24
N LEU A 287 19.16 -0.57 36.02
CA LEU A 287 17.78 -0.36 35.57
C LEU A 287 17.12 0.76 36.38
N LEU A 288 16.72 1.84 35.71
CA LEU A 288 16.00 2.94 36.33
C LEU A 288 14.49 2.66 36.30
N VAL A 289 13.90 2.53 37.49
CA VAL A 289 12.45 2.41 37.65
C VAL A 289 11.87 3.79 37.89
N CYS A 290 10.99 4.23 36.99
CA CYS A 290 10.33 5.53 37.06
C CYS A 290 8.81 5.38 36.98
N GLN A 291 8.09 6.15 37.79
CA GLN A 291 6.65 6.31 37.67
C GLN A 291 6.32 7.59 36.93
N ILE A 292 5.47 7.50 35.91
CA ILE A 292 5.08 8.62 35.08
C ILE A 292 3.56 8.74 35.11
N TYR A 293 3.08 9.96 35.30
CA TYR A 293 1.65 10.29 35.35
C TYR A 293 1.36 11.45 34.42
N VAL A 294 0.46 11.23 33.46
CA VAL A 294 0.03 12.26 32.51
C VAL A 294 -1.42 12.60 32.81
N HIS A 295 -1.74 13.89 32.98
CA HIS A 295 -3.12 14.32 33.17
C HIS A 295 -3.40 15.64 32.45
N LEU A 296 -4.68 15.89 32.18
CA LEU A 296 -5.17 17.15 31.65
C LEU A 296 -5.68 18.02 32.80
N THR A 297 -5.28 19.29 32.82
CA THR A 297 -5.81 20.28 33.76
C THR A 297 -7.18 20.78 33.31
N GLU A 298 -7.88 21.53 34.17
CA GLU A 298 -9.17 22.16 33.84
C GLU A 298 -9.09 23.12 32.65
N GLU A 299 -7.90 23.66 32.36
CA GLU A 299 -7.61 24.55 31.24
C GLU A 299 -7.18 23.80 29.96
N ASN A 300 -7.37 22.47 29.91
CA ASN A 300 -6.98 21.58 28.81
C ASN A 300 -5.46 21.51 28.53
N CYS A 301 -4.62 21.93 29.49
CA CYS A 301 -3.16 21.82 29.42
C CYS A 301 -2.69 20.43 29.87
N VAL A 302 -1.69 19.87 29.20
CA VAL A 302 -1.12 18.57 29.59
C VAL A 302 -0.07 18.75 30.67
N THR A 303 -0.20 18.03 31.77
CA THR A 303 0.80 18.00 32.84
C THR A 303 1.37 16.59 32.99
N VAL A 304 2.69 16.48 32.91
CA VAL A 304 3.44 15.24 33.09
C VAL A 304 4.19 15.28 34.42
N VAL A 305 3.90 14.36 35.31
CA VAL A 305 4.60 14.18 36.57
C VAL A 305 5.52 12.97 36.45
N VAL A 306 6.81 13.19 36.65
CA VAL A 306 7.86 12.17 36.57
C VAL A 306 8.42 11.93 37.95
N HIS A 307 8.44 10.68 38.38
CA HIS A 307 8.86 10.28 39.71
C HIS A 307 9.81 9.07 39.63
N PRO A 308 11.14 9.29 39.59
CA PRO A 308 12.11 8.21 39.73
C PRO A 308 11.90 7.53 41.08
N ARG A 309 11.81 6.20 41.09
CA ARG A 309 11.55 5.41 42.30
C ARG A 309 12.83 4.76 42.82
N GLU A 310 13.49 4.00 41.97
CA GLU A 310 14.60 3.14 42.40
C GLU A 310 15.54 2.85 41.22
N LEU A 311 16.83 2.66 41.51
CA LEU A 311 17.84 2.24 40.55
C LEU A 311 18.33 0.84 40.89
N LEU A 312 17.91 -0.16 40.13
CA LEU A 312 18.30 -1.56 40.31
C LEU A 312 19.67 -1.83 39.68
N HIS A 313 20.37 -2.85 40.18
CA HIS A 313 21.68 -3.29 39.66
C HIS A 313 22.73 -2.16 39.63
N LEU A 314 22.78 -1.36 40.70
CA LEU A 314 23.88 -0.41 40.88
C LEU A 314 25.21 -1.18 40.94
N PRO A 315 26.25 -0.78 40.17
CA PRO A 315 27.53 -1.48 40.20
C PRO A 315 28.21 -1.41 41.58
N ASP A 316 28.85 -2.50 42.00
CA ASP A 316 29.41 -2.63 43.35
C ASP A 316 30.53 -1.62 43.68
N PHE A 317 31.19 -1.07 42.65
CA PHE A 317 32.22 -0.05 42.83
C PHE A 317 31.67 1.34 43.18
N VAL A 318 30.33 1.53 43.14
CA VAL A 318 29.66 2.80 43.40
C VAL A 318 29.32 2.90 44.89
N THR A 319 30.22 3.49 45.66
CA THR A 319 30.11 3.54 47.13
C THR A 319 29.52 4.84 47.66
N GLY A 320 29.48 5.90 46.87
CA GLY A 320 29.05 7.25 47.26
C GLY A 320 27.63 7.63 46.82
N GLY A 321 26.85 6.67 46.30
CA GLY A 321 25.47 6.88 45.88
C GLY A 321 25.28 7.22 44.41
N ALA A 322 24.03 7.47 44.03
CA ALA A 322 23.61 7.77 42.66
C ALA A 322 22.75 9.03 42.58
N GLN A 323 22.83 9.74 41.45
CA GLN A 323 22.01 10.90 41.11
C GLN A 323 21.34 10.67 39.75
N VAL A 324 20.09 11.12 39.61
CA VAL A 324 19.34 11.07 38.35
C VAL A 324 19.03 12.50 37.90
N SER A 325 19.32 12.80 36.64
CA SER A 325 18.92 14.01 35.96
C SER A 325 17.84 13.69 34.93
N MET A 326 16.79 14.51 34.81
CA MET A 326 15.69 14.27 33.88
C MET A 326 15.26 15.54 33.15
N TRP A 327 14.93 15.43 31.85
CA TRP A 327 14.49 16.55 31.00
C TRP A 327 13.74 16.08 29.74
N PHE A 328 13.02 16.98 29.08
CA PHE A 328 12.41 16.71 27.77
C PHE A 328 13.31 17.12 26.60
N GLU A 329 13.28 16.34 25.53
CA GLU A 329 14.03 16.60 24.29
C GLU A 329 13.65 17.98 23.70
N GLY A 330 14.65 18.72 23.22
CA GLY A 330 14.48 20.12 22.78
C GLY A 330 14.43 21.14 23.92
N HIS A 331 14.38 20.72 25.19
CA HIS A 331 14.27 21.59 26.36
C HIS A 331 15.31 21.25 27.44
N SER A 332 16.60 21.22 27.10
CA SER A 332 17.68 20.92 28.06
C SER A 332 17.75 21.89 29.26
N SER A 333 17.27 23.12 29.10
CA SER A 333 17.13 24.10 30.18
C SER A 333 16.09 23.73 31.25
N SER A 334 15.26 22.70 31.01
CA SER A 334 14.28 22.13 31.95
C SER A 334 14.83 20.95 32.77
N SER A 335 16.15 20.71 32.70
CA SER A 335 16.79 19.61 33.41
C SER A 335 16.75 19.78 34.92
N VAL A 336 16.27 18.74 35.59
CA VAL A 336 16.20 18.67 37.06
C VAL A 336 16.99 17.48 37.55
N LYS A 337 17.79 17.69 38.60
CA LYS A 337 18.62 16.67 39.23
C LYS A 337 18.05 16.27 40.60
N THR A 338 18.06 14.98 40.92
CA THR A 338 17.81 14.50 42.28
C THR A 338 18.99 14.85 43.21
N PRO A 339 18.83 14.84 44.54
CA PRO A 339 19.98 14.69 45.42
C PRO A 339 20.70 13.36 45.14
N VAL A 340 21.97 13.27 45.56
CA VAL A 340 22.71 12.01 45.58
C VAL A 340 22.10 11.12 46.67
N VAL A 341 21.75 9.89 46.30
CA VAL A 341 21.13 8.91 47.21
C VAL A 341 22.07 7.72 47.38
N GLU A 342 22.47 7.45 48.62
CA GLU A 342 23.32 6.31 48.96
C GLU A 342 22.53 4.99 48.99
N PRO A 343 23.16 3.86 48.62
CA PRO A 343 22.58 2.53 48.75
C PRO A 343 22.64 2.08 50.22
N CYS A 344 21.63 2.40 51.03
CA CYS A 344 21.54 2.00 52.45
C CYS A 344 21.28 0.49 52.63
N GLY A 345 22.16 -0.38 52.14
CA GLY A 345 22.01 -1.86 52.17
C GLY A 345 21.04 -2.42 51.12
N GLY A 346 20.69 -1.62 50.11
CA GLY A 346 19.82 -1.97 48.99
C GLY A 346 19.94 -0.95 47.85
N ASN A 347 19.10 -1.05 46.83
CA ASN A 347 19.12 -0.13 45.69
C ASN A 347 18.82 1.33 46.12
N PRO A 348 19.46 2.35 45.50
CA PRO A 348 19.13 3.75 45.73
C PRO A 348 17.66 4.04 45.42
N LYS A 349 16.96 4.69 46.36
CA LYS A 349 15.54 5.08 46.23
C LYS A 349 15.37 6.58 46.20
N PHE A 350 14.79 7.10 45.13
CA PHE A 350 14.60 8.54 44.93
C PHE A 350 13.23 8.98 45.44
N SER A 351 13.17 10.17 46.02
CA SER A 351 11.94 10.77 46.56
C SER A 351 11.49 12.01 45.77
N LEU A 352 12.30 12.48 44.83
CA LEU A 352 11.99 13.66 44.02
C LEU A 352 10.85 13.36 43.05
N SER A 353 9.86 14.27 42.97
CA SER A 353 8.84 14.28 41.92
C SER A 353 8.97 15.56 41.13
N GLN A 354 9.11 15.45 39.81
CA GLN A 354 9.21 16.60 38.92
C GLN A 354 7.96 16.72 38.06
N THR A 355 7.40 17.93 37.99
CA THR A 355 6.20 18.22 37.19
C THR A 355 6.57 19.11 36.01
N TYR A 356 6.18 18.70 34.80
CA TYR A 356 6.32 19.44 33.56
C TYR A 356 4.95 19.82 33.05
N VAL A 357 4.73 21.12 32.81
CA VAL A 357 3.47 21.64 32.28
C VAL A 357 3.67 21.97 30.81
N PHE A 358 2.88 21.32 29.97
CA PHE A 358 2.80 21.58 28.54
C PHE A 358 1.53 22.38 28.24
N GLY A 359 1.48 22.99 27.06
CA GLY A 359 0.31 23.72 26.58
C GLY A 359 -0.91 22.81 26.31
N PRO A 360 -1.92 23.30 25.58
CA PRO A 360 -3.11 22.53 25.30
C PRO A 360 -2.79 21.25 24.53
N LEU A 361 -3.60 20.19 24.72
CA LEU A 361 -3.44 18.93 24.00
C LEU A 361 -3.72 19.11 22.50
N THR A 362 -2.67 19.39 21.72
CA THR A 362 -2.68 19.44 20.26
C THR A 362 -2.24 18.10 19.66
N ASP A 363 -2.52 17.89 18.38
CA ASP A 363 -2.05 16.68 17.67
C ASP A 363 -0.52 16.67 17.52
N ASP A 364 0.13 17.83 17.47
CA ASP A 364 1.59 17.95 17.49
C ASP A 364 2.17 17.49 18.83
N LEU A 365 1.52 17.83 19.95
CA LEU A 365 1.95 17.40 21.27
C LEU A 365 1.74 15.88 21.47
N LYS A 366 0.68 15.31 20.88
CA LYS A 366 0.50 13.85 20.86
C LYS A 366 1.61 13.15 20.10
N ARG A 367 1.95 13.63 18.89
CA ARG A 367 3.08 13.11 18.10
C ARG A 367 4.42 13.25 18.81
N PHE A 368 4.62 14.34 19.54
CA PHE A 368 5.80 14.52 20.38
C PHE A 368 5.89 13.44 21.46
N PHE A 369 4.79 13.12 22.15
CA PHE A 369 4.75 12.06 23.17
C PHE A 369 4.84 10.63 22.61
N GLU A 370 4.60 10.43 21.30
CA GLU A 370 4.85 9.16 20.61
C GLU A 370 6.35 8.86 20.44
N MET A 371 7.21 9.87 20.48
CA MET A 371 8.66 9.72 20.37
C MET A 371 9.31 9.55 21.76
N ASP A 372 10.55 9.03 21.82
CA ASP A 372 11.32 8.88 23.07
C ASP A 372 11.86 10.23 23.58
N VAL A 373 10.95 11.07 24.06
CA VAL A 373 11.22 12.49 24.36
C VAL A 373 11.64 12.75 25.81
N LEU A 374 11.35 11.85 26.74
CA LEU A 374 11.76 12.01 28.15
C LEU A 374 13.13 11.37 28.36
N ASN A 375 14.12 12.21 28.64
CA ASN A 375 15.52 11.82 28.79
C ASN A 375 15.89 11.71 30.27
N PHE A 376 16.73 10.74 30.59
CA PHE A 376 17.33 10.55 31.89
C PHE A 376 18.84 10.33 31.77
N GLN A 377 19.59 10.92 32.70
CA GLN A 377 21.02 10.65 32.91
C GLN A 377 21.22 10.19 34.35
N VAL A 378 21.94 9.10 34.53
CA VAL A 378 22.28 8.53 35.84
C VAL A 378 23.77 8.67 36.06
N GLU A 379 24.15 9.23 37.21
CA GLU A 379 25.54 9.41 37.63
C GLU A 379 25.77 8.66 38.94
N GLY A 380 26.84 7.88 39.02
CA GLY A 380 27.27 7.20 40.25
C GLY A 380 28.52 7.83 40.85
N PHE A 381 28.60 7.88 42.17
CA PHE A 381 29.68 8.51 42.91
C PHE A 381 30.46 7.51 43.76
N ILE A 382 31.72 7.79 44.04
CA ILE A 382 32.53 7.10 45.03
C ILE A 382 32.56 7.95 46.30
N ALA A 383 32.34 7.34 47.45
CA ALA A 383 32.45 8.03 48.74
C ALA A 383 33.91 8.50 48.92
N GLY A 384 34.11 9.78 49.23
CA GLY A 384 35.41 10.26 49.68
C GLY A 384 35.84 9.46 50.91
N PHE A 385 37.12 9.06 50.99
CA PHE A 385 37.66 8.36 52.15
C PHE A 385 37.41 9.17 53.42
N SER A 386 36.34 8.85 54.16
CA SER A 386 36.24 9.19 55.57
C SER A 386 37.14 8.20 56.31
N HIS A 387 38.17 8.74 56.94
CA HIS A 387 39.03 8.00 57.84
C HIS A 387 38.18 7.55 59.04
N ASP A 388 37.82 6.27 59.13
CA ASP A 388 37.56 5.63 60.42
C ASP A 388 37.76 4.10 60.38
N ALA A 389 38.81 3.71 61.10
CA ALA A 389 39.20 2.44 61.72
C ALA A 389 39.03 1.07 60.98
N PRO A 390 40.05 0.19 61.06
CA PRO A 390 40.07 -1.08 60.35
C PRO A 390 39.11 -2.11 60.96
N ARG A 391 38.20 -2.66 60.15
CA ARG A 391 37.64 -3.99 60.45
C ARG A 391 38.64 -5.03 60.00
N SER A 392 39.15 -5.78 60.98
CA SER A 392 39.97 -6.96 60.78
C SER A 392 39.28 -7.99 59.87
N PRO A 393 40.03 -8.74 59.05
CA PRO A 393 39.46 -9.77 58.19
C PRO A 393 38.92 -10.95 59.03
N PRO A 394 37.84 -11.63 58.60
CA PRO A 394 37.47 -12.89 59.22
C PRO A 394 38.56 -13.91 58.89
N ALA A 395 39.04 -14.58 59.94
CA ALA A 395 39.96 -15.69 59.83
C ALA A 395 39.31 -16.83 59.04
N ALA A 396 40.11 -17.44 58.17
CA ALA A 396 39.75 -18.65 57.46
C ALA A 396 39.54 -19.81 58.45
N GLU A 397 38.41 -20.52 58.28
CA GLU A 397 38.29 -21.99 58.38
C GLU A 397 37.05 -22.44 57.60
#